data_AF-A0A7V3DHB9-F1
#
_entry.id   AF-A0A7V3DHB9-F1
#
_cell.length_a   1.000
_cell.length_b   1.000
_cell.length_c   1.000
_cell.angle_alpha   90.00
_cell.angle_beta   90.00
_cell.angle_gamma   90.00
#
_symmetry.space_group_name_H-M   'P 1'
#
loop_
_entity.id
_entity.type
_entity.pdbx_description
1 polymer ?
#
loop_
_entity_poly.entity_id
_entity_poly.type
_entity_poly.pdbx_seq_one_letter_code
_entity_poly.pdbx_strand_id
1 'polypeptide(L)'
;MAMQPLASLVGVLVSFLGSGALDIPSAVEQCKAQCRYDSLYVEYGVVFTMAANETSEETRMERTCRFAGRGADFYISFEEFFDPPKVQTPRNFHCTKDLYEYLYCGGLWKWRLRNFISELPEPSEGGFEDAAAERNLHGFWPTARTLLGLFGAETREQRNAVGLTLLEFLGKEGPFRMSEEGGFQILSHEATYNNGEGEKKVSADIWLDGAGHISRIDEVRRVWDLDEATIGKYYSGTWFGLRMVVESVEGYDYFDDPSGFRYPKSAVVICFAITPEIREFLQKRAQLPPDEFAVRLCTFPVAVNSRAVVEATKIEVNRALPEGLLDMKFSAGSVVYSDMDLKEHRFVDKPSEPRWYVRRVGWLMAGACVFIVVVAGFVTQRWLGWRG
;
A
#
# COMPACT_ATOMS: atom_id res chain seq x y z
N MET A 1 -15.50 -49.45 -47.36
CA MET A 1 -14.08 -49.45 -46.96
C MET A 1 -13.61 -48.00 -46.94
N ALA A 2 -13.69 -47.37 -45.77
CA ALA A 2 -12.94 -46.19 -45.32
C ALA A 2 -13.54 -45.78 -43.97
N MET A 3 -12.81 -46.09 -42.90
CA MET A 3 -13.16 -45.84 -41.50
C MET A 3 -13.03 -44.34 -41.18
N GLN A 4 -13.99 -43.82 -40.40
CA GLN A 4 -13.83 -42.59 -39.62
C GLN A 4 -12.87 -42.85 -38.43
N PRO A 5 -12.06 -41.88 -38.00
CA PRO A 5 -11.45 -41.94 -36.68
C PRO A 5 -12.36 -41.25 -35.66
N LEU A 6 -12.85 -42.08 -34.73
CA LEU A 6 -13.13 -41.70 -33.35
C LEU A 6 -11.85 -41.13 -32.73
N ALA A 7 -11.89 -39.87 -32.30
CA ALA A 7 -11.00 -39.38 -31.26
C ALA A 7 -11.64 -38.24 -30.47
N SER A 8 -11.73 -38.48 -29.16
CA SER A 8 -11.80 -37.49 -28.09
C SER A 8 -13.15 -36.85 -27.78
N LEU A 9 -14.07 -37.68 -27.30
CA LEU A 9 -14.85 -37.35 -26.10
C LEU A 9 -13.85 -37.09 -24.95
N VAL A 10 -13.49 -35.82 -24.73
CA VAL A 10 -13.27 -35.32 -23.37
C VAL A 10 -14.33 -34.25 -23.20
N GLY A 11 -15.44 -34.71 -22.62
CA GLY A 11 -16.60 -33.90 -22.32
C GLY A 11 -16.19 -32.71 -21.46
N VAL A 12 -16.56 -31.54 -21.96
CA VAL A 12 -16.98 -30.40 -21.16
C VAL A 12 -17.95 -30.92 -20.10
N LEU A 13 -17.44 -31.11 -18.89
CA LEU A 13 -18.20 -31.65 -17.77
C LEU A 13 -17.77 -30.95 -16.48
N VAL A 14 -17.98 -29.64 -16.43
CA VAL A 14 -18.26 -28.92 -15.16
C VAL A 14 -19.23 -27.77 -15.49
N SER A 15 -20.48 -28.11 -15.71
CA SER A 15 -21.60 -27.20 -15.51
C SER A 15 -22.74 -28.02 -14.94
N PHE A 16 -23.22 -27.61 -13.77
CA PHE A 16 -24.23 -28.25 -12.91
C PHE A 16 -23.73 -29.34 -11.94
N LEU A 17 -23.02 -28.90 -10.91
CA LEU A 17 -23.18 -29.44 -9.55
C LEU A 17 -23.61 -28.28 -8.66
N GLY A 18 -24.59 -28.54 -7.79
CA GLY A 18 -25.43 -27.53 -7.16
C GLY A 18 -24.68 -26.45 -6.38
N SER A 19 -25.36 -25.33 -6.21
CA SER A 19 -25.12 -24.30 -5.19
C SER A 19 -25.26 -24.88 -3.78
N GLY A 20 -24.45 -25.90 -3.47
CA GLY A 20 -24.32 -26.44 -2.13
C GLY A 20 -23.52 -25.46 -1.30
N ALA A 21 -24.03 -25.12 -0.12
CA ALA A 21 -23.29 -24.36 0.87
C ALA A 21 -21.88 -24.96 1.03
N LEU A 22 -20.85 -24.15 0.82
CA LEU A 22 -19.46 -24.54 1.06
C LEU A 22 -19.27 -24.86 2.55
N ASP A 23 -18.54 -25.95 2.84
CA ASP A 23 -18.01 -26.16 4.17
C ASP A 23 -16.80 -25.24 4.43
N ILE A 24 -16.38 -25.11 5.69
CA ILE A 24 -15.26 -24.23 6.08
C ILE A 24 -13.99 -24.56 5.29
N PRO A 25 -13.52 -25.83 5.21
CA PRO A 25 -12.30 -26.16 4.46
C PRO A 25 -12.37 -25.75 2.98
N SER A 26 -13.51 -26.02 2.32
CA SER A 26 -13.71 -25.67 0.91
C SER A 26 -13.74 -24.15 0.70
N ALA A 27 -14.44 -23.42 1.58
CA ALA A 27 -14.48 -21.95 1.54
C ALA A 27 -13.09 -21.34 1.73
N VAL A 28 -12.30 -21.86 2.68
CA VAL A 28 -10.92 -21.40 2.93
C VAL A 28 -10.04 -21.60 1.70
N GLU A 29 -10.04 -22.79 1.11
CA GLU A 29 -9.20 -23.06 -0.07
C GLU A 29 -9.66 -22.28 -1.30
N GLN A 30 -10.96 -22.07 -1.47
CA GLN A 30 -11.50 -21.23 -2.55
C GLN A 30 -11.11 -19.75 -2.39
N CYS A 31 -11.12 -19.23 -1.15
CA CYS A 31 -10.64 -17.88 -0.88
C CYS A 31 -9.14 -17.75 -1.17
N LYS A 32 -8.33 -18.73 -0.74
CA LYS A 32 -6.89 -18.74 -1.01
C LYS A 32 -6.59 -18.80 -2.51
N ALA A 33 -7.35 -19.60 -3.27
CA ALA A 33 -7.15 -19.71 -4.71
C ALA A 33 -7.34 -18.36 -5.43
N GLN A 34 -8.37 -17.59 -5.05
CA GLN A 34 -8.67 -16.30 -5.67
C GLN A 34 -7.59 -15.24 -5.47
N CYS A 35 -6.78 -15.35 -4.41
CA CYS A 35 -5.76 -14.35 -4.08
C CYS A 35 -4.31 -14.85 -4.27
N ARG A 36 -4.12 -16.06 -4.81
CA ARG A 36 -2.78 -16.61 -5.03
C ARG A 36 -2.19 -16.15 -6.36
N TYR A 37 -1.05 -15.47 -6.29
CA TYR A 37 -0.25 -15.05 -7.44
C TYR A 37 1.25 -15.06 -7.09
N ASP A 38 2.09 -15.25 -8.10
CA ASP A 38 3.55 -15.12 -7.98
C ASP A 38 3.97 -13.65 -8.17
N SER A 39 3.41 -13.00 -9.19
CA SER A 39 3.58 -11.57 -9.44
C SER A 39 2.25 -10.89 -9.76
N LEU A 40 2.12 -9.64 -9.32
CA LEU A 40 0.94 -8.82 -9.58
C LEU A 40 1.39 -7.40 -9.92
N TYR A 41 0.89 -6.87 -11.02
CA TYR A 41 1.03 -5.48 -11.40
C TYR A 41 -0.36 -4.87 -11.63
N VAL A 42 -0.65 -3.74 -10.99
CA VAL A 42 -1.93 -3.04 -11.12
C VAL A 42 -1.69 -1.55 -11.28
N GLU A 43 -2.32 -0.94 -12.28
CA GLU A 43 -2.52 0.51 -12.36
C GLU A 43 -3.98 0.81 -12.06
N TYR A 44 -4.23 1.77 -11.17
CA TYR A 44 -5.59 2.08 -10.72
C TYR A 44 -5.73 3.56 -10.35
N GLY A 45 -6.90 4.11 -10.63
CA GLY A 45 -7.35 5.38 -10.09
C GLY A 45 -8.01 5.19 -8.73
N VAL A 46 -7.80 6.14 -7.82
CA VAL A 46 -8.52 6.19 -6.54
C VAL A 46 -9.16 7.55 -6.40
N VAL A 47 -10.48 7.55 -6.16
CA VAL A 47 -11.24 8.74 -5.77
C VAL A 47 -11.58 8.58 -4.29
N PHE A 48 -11.04 9.46 -3.47
CA PHE A 48 -11.18 9.42 -2.02
C PHE A 48 -12.06 10.57 -1.52
N THR A 49 -12.98 10.24 -0.62
CA THR A 49 -13.89 11.17 0.04
C THR A 49 -13.80 10.98 1.55
N MET A 50 -13.51 12.04 2.28
CA MET A 50 -13.58 12.05 3.75
C MET A 50 -14.93 12.55 4.21
N ALA A 51 -15.54 11.87 5.18
CA ALA A 51 -16.69 12.41 5.88
C ALA A 51 -16.26 13.64 6.69
N ALA A 52 -17.00 14.74 6.54
CA ALA A 52 -16.67 16.00 7.19
C ALA A 52 -16.75 15.88 8.72
N ASN A 53 -15.67 16.24 9.42
CA ASN A 53 -15.73 16.56 10.84
C ASN A 53 -16.37 17.95 10.98
N GLU A 54 -17.65 18.02 11.32
CA GLU A 54 -18.42 19.21 11.77
C GLU A 54 -18.41 20.47 10.87
N THR A 55 -17.63 20.49 9.77
CA THR A 55 -17.34 21.68 8.95
C THR A 55 -17.54 21.39 7.45
N SER A 56 -18.72 20.85 7.12
CA SER A 56 -19.45 20.91 5.82
C SER A 56 -18.76 20.77 4.45
N GLU A 57 -17.46 20.54 4.31
CA GLU A 57 -16.80 20.34 3.02
C GLU A 57 -16.28 18.90 2.91
N GLU A 58 -16.90 18.11 2.02
CA GLU A 58 -16.35 16.83 1.58
C GLU A 58 -15.09 17.09 0.75
N THR A 59 -13.93 16.76 1.30
CA THR A 59 -12.68 16.80 0.52
C THR A 59 -12.64 15.60 -0.41
N ARG A 60 -12.75 15.87 -1.72
CA ARG A 60 -12.51 14.88 -2.78
C ARG A 60 -11.07 15.00 -3.26
N MET A 61 -10.36 13.86 -3.27
CA MET A 61 -8.99 13.77 -3.78
C MET A 61 -8.89 12.64 -4.81
N GLU A 62 -8.14 12.86 -5.88
CA GLU A 62 -7.94 11.88 -6.95
C GLU A 62 -6.45 11.56 -7.11
N ARG A 63 -6.13 10.27 -7.22
CA ARG A 63 -4.75 9.78 -7.39
C ARG A 63 -4.70 8.70 -8.44
N THR A 64 -3.61 8.68 -9.20
CA THR A 64 -3.23 7.50 -9.99
C THR A 64 -2.19 6.71 -9.22
N CYS A 65 -2.47 5.43 -9.01
CA CYS A 65 -1.64 4.51 -8.25
C CYS A 65 -1.08 3.43 -9.17
N ARG A 66 0.15 3.01 -8.90
CA ARG A 66 0.73 1.80 -9.49
C ARG A 66 1.22 0.90 -8.38
N PHE A 67 0.86 -0.37 -8.46
CA PHE A 67 1.32 -1.42 -7.56
C PHE A 67 2.07 -2.48 -8.35
N ALA A 68 3.17 -2.96 -7.80
CA ALA A 68 3.84 -4.16 -8.29
C ALA A 68 4.31 -5.01 -7.12
N GLY A 69 4.01 -6.29 -7.11
CA GLY A 69 4.38 -7.20 -6.03
C GLY A 69 4.92 -8.52 -6.56
N ARG A 70 5.84 -9.12 -5.80
CA ARG A 70 6.30 -10.49 -5.97
C ARG A 70 6.58 -11.10 -4.60
N GLY A 71 5.75 -12.05 -4.16
CA GLY A 71 5.80 -12.55 -2.79
C GLY A 71 5.62 -11.42 -1.77
N ALA A 72 6.52 -11.35 -0.78
CA ALA A 72 6.50 -10.30 0.24
C ALA A 72 6.97 -8.93 -0.30
N ASP A 73 7.83 -8.90 -1.31
CA ASP A 73 8.38 -7.67 -1.89
C ASP A 73 7.31 -6.93 -2.71
N PHE A 74 7.28 -5.60 -2.60
CA PHE A 74 6.35 -4.78 -3.38
C PHE A 74 6.81 -3.34 -3.55
N TYR A 75 6.31 -2.73 -4.62
CA TYR A 75 6.45 -1.34 -4.99
C TYR A 75 5.07 -0.71 -5.10
N ILE A 76 4.93 0.52 -4.60
CA ILE A 76 3.74 1.35 -4.76
C ILE A 76 4.18 2.74 -5.19
N SER A 77 3.50 3.33 -6.17
CA SER A 77 3.65 4.74 -6.47
C SER A 77 2.33 5.47 -6.58
N PHE A 78 2.33 6.74 -6.17
CA PHE A 78 1.19 7.64 -6.20
C PHE A 78 1.55 8.88 -7.01
N GLU A 79 0.71 9.20 -7.97
CA GLU A 79 0.75 10.48 -8.68
C GLU A 79 -0.41 11.32 -8.17
N GLU A 80 -0.08 12.43 -7.51
CA GLU A 80 -1.05 13.39 -6.97
C GLU A 80 -1.12 14.62 -7.87
N PHE A 81 -2.35 14.95 -8.28
CA PHE A 81 -2.65 16.20 -8.97
C PHE A 81 -3.16 17.19 -7.93
N PHE A 82 -2.32 18.16 -7.57
CA PHE A 82 -2.77 19.28 -6.75
C PHE A 82 -3.40 20.33 -7.66
N ASP A 83 -4.67 20.63 -7.43
CA ASP A 83 -5.18 21.97 -7.75
C ASP A 83 -4.65 22.86 -6.62
N PRO A 84 -3.68 23.75 -6.87
CA PRO A 84 -2.87 24.32 -5.79
C PRO A 84 -3.77 25.10 -4.82
N PRO A 85 -3.88 24.70 -3.54
CA PRO A 85 -4.39 25.63 -2.56
C PRO A 85 -3.48 26.86 -2.56
N LYS A 86 -4.03 28.04 -2.27
CA LYS A 86 -3.30 29.32 -2.14
C LYS A 86 -2.31 29.33 -0.96
N VAL A 87 -1.61 28.24 -0.70
CA VAL A 87 -0.47 28.19 0.19
C VAL A 87 0.64 28.93 -0.54
N GLN A 88 1.08 30.05 0.02
CA GLN A 88 2.25 30.77 -0.46
C GLN A 88 3.46 29.82 -0.39
N THR A 89 3.76 29.14 -1.50
CA THR A 89 5.12 28.73 -1.78
C THR A 89 5.99 29.99 -1.78
N PRO A 90 7.26 29.92 -1.32
CA PRO A 90 8.20 31.01 -1.48
C PRO A 90 8.11 31.49 -2.94
N ARG A 91 7.92 32.81 -3.12
CA ARG A 91 7.63 33.43 -4.43
C ARG A 91 8.45 32.76 -5.53
N ASN A 92 7.77 32.10 -6.46
CA ASN A 92 8.25 31.50 -7.73
C ASN A 92 8.30 29.96 -7.84
N PHE A 93 7.76 29.17 -6.89
CA PHE A 93 7.65 27.72 -7.07
C PHE A 93 6.21 27.29 -7.34
N HIS A 94 5.96 26.81 -8.56
CA HIS A 94 4.75 26.10 -8.94
C HIS A 94 5.08 24.62 -9.06
N CYS A 95 4.73 23.82 -8.05
CA CYS A 95 4.73 22.37 -8.23
C CYS A 95 3.50 22.01 -9.08
N THR A 96 3.72 21.23 -10.14
CA THR A 96 2.64 20.80 -11.05
C THR A 96 2.19 19.36 -10.78
N LYS A 97 3.05 18.55 -10.15
CA LYS A 97 2.80 17.13 -9.87
C LYS A 97 3.83 16.61 -8.86
N ASP A 98 3.35 15.86 -7.87
CA ASP A 98 4.20 15.09 -6.97
C ASP A 98 4.06 13.60 -7.29
N LEU A 99 5.19 12.89 -7.38
CA LEU A 99 5.25 11.44 -7.49
C LEU A 99 5.92 10.86 -6.24
N TYR A 100 5.16 10.05 -5.51
CA TYR A 100 5.64 9.29 -4.37
C TYR A 100 5.89 7.85 -4.80
N GLU A 101 7.03 7.29 -4.41
CA GLU A 101 7.39 5.90 -4.69
C GLU A 101 7.86 5.23 -3.39
N TYR A 102 7.27 4.08 -3.08
CA TYR A 102 7.58 3.25 -1.92
C TYR A 102 7.94 1.85 -2.40
N LEU A 103 8.98 1.28 -1.82
CA LEU A 103 9.46 -0.07 -2.10
C LEU A 103 9.77 -0.77 -0.78
N TYR A 104 9.14 -1.92 -0.58
CA TYR A 104 9.53 -2.87 0.44
C TYR A 104 10.23 -4.05 -0.25
N CYS A 105 11.51 -4.26 0.05
CA CYS A 105 12.28 -5.33 -0.55
C CYS A 105 13.26 -5.93 0.46
N GLY A 106 13.19 -7.25 0.64
CA GLY A 106 14.11 -7.97 1.53
C GLY A 106 14.01 -7.54 2.98
N GLY A 107 12.81 -7.17 3.44
CA GLY A 107 12.58 -6.71 4.83
C GLY A 107 12.88 -5.23 5.07
N LEU A 108 13.27 -4.47 4.04
CA LEU A 108 13.65 -3.06 4.18
C LEU A 108 12.72 -2.16 3.40
N TRP A 109 12.33 -1.06 4.03
CA TRP A 109 11.62 0.03 3.39
C TRP A 109 12.57 0.99 2.70
N LYS A 110 12.19 1.41 1.50
CA LYS A 110 12.82 2.45 0.70
C LYS A 110 11.73 3.32 0.13
N TRP A 111 11.95 4.63 0.07
CA TRP A 111 11.00 5.53 -0.57
C TRP A 111 11.73 6.65 -1.29
N ARG A 112 11.03 7.29 -2.22
CA ARG A 112 11.51 8.46 -2.98
C ARG A 112 10.34 9.38 -3.26
N LEU A 113 10.56 10.68 -3.11
CA LEU A 113 9.70 11.73 -3.64
C LEU A 113 10.35 12.33 -4.90
N ARG A 114 9.57 12.45 -5.98
CA ARG A 114 9.95 13.19 -7.18
C ARG A 114 8.99 14.36 -7.36
N ASN A 115 9.51 15.57 -7.18
CA ASN A 115 8.76 16.79 -7.44
C ASN A 115 8.96 17.18 -8.90
N PHE A 116 7.87 17.32 -9.67
CA PHE A 116 7.94 17.85 -11.03
C PHE A 116 7.76 19.37 -10.98
N ILE A 117 8.87 20.06 -10.76
CA ILE A 117 8.99 21.51 -10.92
C ILE A 117 9.08 21.80 -12.42
N SER A 118 8.27 22.73 -12.93
CA SER A 118 8.24 23.07 -14.36
C SER A 118 9.63 23.47 -14.89
N GLU A 119 10.05 22.80 -15.96
CA GLU A 119 11.08 23.14 -16.97
C GLU A 119 12.52 23.49 -16.57
N LEU A 120 12.95 23.30 -15.31
CA LEU A 120 14.38 23.32 -14.98
C LEU A 120 14.76 22.09 -14.14
N PRO A 121 15.64 21.20 -14.65
CA PRO A 121 16.10 20.03 -13.90
C PRO A 121 17.19 20.47 -12.93
N GLU A 122 16.82 21.17 -11.85
CA GLU A 122 17.72 21.32 -10.71
C GLU A 122 17.36 20.26 -9.66
N PRO A 123 18.31 19.37 -9.31
CA PRO A 123 18.13 18.47 -8.17
C PRO A 123 18.07 19.33 -6.91
N SER A 124 16.95 19.31 -6.20
CA SER A 124 16.83 20.01 -4.92
C SER A 124 17.68 19.30 -3.87
N GLU A 125 18.91 19.76 -3.67
CA GLU A 125 19.69 19.46 -2.47
C GLU A 125 19.09 20.24 -1.29
N GLY A 126 18.21 19.63 -0.50
CA GLY A 126 17.77 20.29 0.75
C GLY A 126 16.65 19.57 1.48
N GLY A 127 16.66 19.67 2.81
CA GLY A 127 15.72 19.10 3.80
C GLY A 127 14.23 19.50 3.65
N PHE A 128 13.82 19.92 2.47
CA PHE A 128 12.44 20.00 2.04
C PHE A 128 11.85 18.62 1.74
N GLU A 129 12.68 17.62 1.38
CA GLU A 129 12.25 16.22 1.23
C GLU A 129 11.74 15.66 2.57
N ASP A 130 12.42 15.96 3.69
CA ASP A 130 12.02 15.54 5.03
C ASP A 130 10.71 16.21 5.47
N ALA A 131 10.60 17.53 5.28
CA ALA A 131 9.39 18.27 5.62
C ALA A 131 8.19 17.93 4.73
N ALA A 132 8.41 17.58 3.45
CA ALA A 132 7.36 17.12 2.54
C ALA A 132 6.95 15.67 2.84
N ALA A 133 7.90 14.82 3.21
CA ALA A 133 7.65 13.46 3.67
C ALA A 133 6.93 13.42 5.03
N GLU A 134 7.12 14.42 5.89
CA GLU A 134 6.37 14.59 7.13
C GLU A 134 4.97 15.19 6.91
N ARG A 135 4.78 16.05 5.90
CA ARG A 135 3.52 16.80 5.69
C ARG A 135 2.40 16.03 4.98
N ASN A 136 2.70 15.03 4.16
CA ASN A 136 1.69 14.37 3.30
C ASN A 136 1.28 12.95 3.77
N LEU A 137 1.60 12.59 5.01
CA LEU A 137 1.33 11.29 5.65
C LEU A 137 -0.11 11.12 6.14
N HIS A 138 -0.99 12.07 5.84
CA HIS A 138 -2.28 12.15 6.49
C HIS A 138 -3.33 11.41 5.65
N GLY A 139 -3.48 10.10 5.90
CA GLY A 139 -4.65 9.33 5.50
C GLY A 139 -4.35 7.89 5.09
N PHE A 140 -5.27 6.99 5.40
CA PHE A 140 -5.33 5.65 4.80
C PHE A 140 -5.69 5.75 3.31
N TRP A 141 -5.02 4.96 2.47
CA TRP A 141 -5.36 4.79 1.06
C TRP A 141 -5.38 3.31 0.71
N PRO A 142 -6.45 2.82 0.06
CA PRO A 142 -6.51 1.42 -0.32
C PRO A 142 -5.43 1.13 -1.38
N THR A 143 -4.59 0.16 -1.07
CA THR A 143 -3.61 -0.37 -2.02
C THR A 143 -4.21 -1.56 -2.77
N ALA A 144 -3.57 -2.00 -3.86
CA ALA A 144 -3.99 -3.23 -4.53
C ALA A 144 -4.00 -4.46 -3.58
N ARG A 145 -3.14 -4.48 -2.56
CA ARG A 145 -3.15 -5.54 -1.53
C ARG A 145 -4.33 -5.40 -0.57
N THR A 146 -4.72 -4.18 -0.20
CA THR A 146 -5.94 -3.92 0.58
C THR A 146 -7.15 -4.53 -0.11
N LEU A 147 -7.25 -4.37 -1.44
CA LEU A 147 -8.35 -4.94 -2.24
C LEU A 147 -8.37 -6.48 -2.27
N LEU A 148 -7.25 -7.12 -1.95
CA LEU A 148 -7.10 -8.58 -1.86
C LEU A 148 -7.15 -9.10 -0.41
N GLY A 149 -7.53 -8.24 0.54
CA GLY A 149 -7.57 -8.57 1.97
C GLY A 149 -6.20 -8.46 2.62
N LEU A 150 -5.73 -7.24 2.87
CA LEU A 150 -4.57 -6.97 3.72
C LEU A 150 -5.06 -6.42 5.06
N PHE A 151 -4.85 -7.18 6.13
CA PHE A 151 -5.41 -6.92 7.46
C PHE A 151 -4.38 -6.40 8.46
N GLY A 152 -4.85 -5.64 9.46
CA GLY A 152 -4.02 -5.15 10.57
C GLY A 152 -4.16 -3.65 10.79
N ALA A 153 -3.79 -3.16 11.97
CA ALA A 153 -3.84 -1.72 12.25
C ALA A 153 -2.86 -0.93 11.36
N GLU A 154 -1.74 -1.58 11.04
CA GLU A 154 -0.62 -1.06 10.28
C GLU A 154 -0.97 -0.83 8.80
N THR A 155 -1.93 -1.58 8.26
CA THR A 155 -2.37 -1.46 6.85
C THR A 155 -3.10 -0.16 6.59
N ARG A 156 -3.55 0.51 7.65
CA ARG A 156 -4.20 1.81 7.59
C ARG A 156 -3.22 2.97 7.48
N GLU A 157 -1.95 2.70 7.76
CA GLU A 157 -0.88 3.67 7.66
C GLU A 157 -0.04 3.35 6.42
N GLN A 158 0.10 4.33 5.51
CA GLN A 158 0.93 4.18 4.29
C GLN A 158 2.36 3.70 4.60
N ARG A 159 2.84 4.07 5.79
CA ARG A 159 4.16 3.77 6.34
C ARG A 159 4.33 2.29 6.70
N ASN A 160 3.27 1.60 7.09
CA ASN A 160 3.33 0.25 7.65
C ASN A 160 2.46 -0.75 6.89
N ALA A 161 2.44 -0.70 5.55
CA ALA A 161 1.68 -1.66 4.71
C ALA A 161 2.17 -3.13 4.79
N VAL A 162 2.88 -3.51 5.86
CA VAL A 162 3.19 -4.88 6.27
C VAL A 162 2.07 -5.36 7.19
N GLY A 163 0.93 -5.73 6.58
CA GLY A 163 -0.17 -6.41 7.27
C GLY A 163 -0.14 -7.92 7.06
N LEU A 164 -1.16 -8.61 7.59
CA LEU A 164 -1.45 -9.99 7.22
C LEU A 164 -2.19 -10.03 5.89
N THR A 165 -1.60 -10.65 4.88
CA THR A 165 -2.35 -10.95 3.63
C THR A 165 -3.47 -11.95 3.90
N LEU A 166 -4.50 -11.98 3.05
CA LEU A 166 -5.60 -12.95 3.19
C LEU A 166 -5.10 -14.39 3.17
N LEU A 167 -4.07 -14.67 2.37
CA LEU A 167 -3.41 -15.98 2.33
C LEU A 167 -2.79 -16.35 3.67
N GLU A 168 -2.06 -15.43 4.29
CA GLU A 168 -1.45 -15.65 5.60
C GLU A 168 -2.51 -15.75 6.69
N PHE A 169 -3.48 -14.84 6.69
CA PHE A 169 -4.60 -14.80 7.62
C PHE A 169 -5.35 -16.14 7.64
N LEU A 170 -5.77 -16.66 6.49
CA LEU A 170 -6.44 -17.96 6.37
C LEU A 170 -5.53 -19.16 6.66
N GLY A 171 -4.22 -18.95 6.78
CA GLY A 171 -3.24 -19.96 7.16
C GLY A 171 -2.88 -19.95 8.65
N LYS A 172 -3.32 -18.93 9.40
CA LYS A 172 -3.05 -18.82 10.85
C LYS A 172 -4.02 -19.70 11.64
N GLU A 173 -3.56 -20.11 12.83
CA GLU A 173 -4.42 -20.78 13.80
C GLU A 173 -5.44 -19.80 14.38
N GLY A 174 -6.67 -20.28 14.54
CA GLY A 174 -7.75 -19.54 15.15
C GLY A 174 -9.13 -20.11 14.80
N PRO A 175 -10.20 -19.61 15.44
CA PRO A 175 -11.54 -20.11 15.21
C PRO A 175 -12.06 -19.71 13.83
N PHE A 176 -12.84 -20.60 13.22
CA PHE A 176 -13.60 -20.36 12.00
C PHE A 176 -15.10 -20.57 12.27
N ARG A 177 -15.94 -19.77 11.63
CA ARG A 177 -17.40 -19.98 11.59
C ARG A 177 -17.95 -19.69 10.20
N MET A 178 -19.02 -20.40 9.84
CA MET A 178 -19.83 -20.10 8.67
C MET A 178 -21.17 -19.50 9.10
N SER A 179 -21.64 -18.53 8.34
CA SER A 179 -22.97 -17.94 8.49
C SER A 179 -23.55 -17.60 7.11
N GLU A 180 -24.84 -17.28 7.06
CA GLU A 180 -25.51 -16.88 5.82
C GLU A 180 -26.31 -15.59 6.07
N GLU A 181 -26.16 -14.61 5.18
CA GLU A 181 -26.93 -13.37 5.20
C GLU A 181 -27.11 -12.83 3.78
N GLY A 182 -28.34 -12.42 3.43
CA GLY A 182 -28.60 -11.76 2.14
C GLY A 182 -28.28 -12.60 0.89
N GLY A 183 -28.27 -13.93 1.01
CA GLY A 183 -27.90 -14.83 -0.09
C GLY A 183 -26.39 -15.05 -0.25
N PHE A 184 -25.57 -14.50 0.64
CA PHE A 184 -24.14 -14.75 0.72
C PHE A 184 -23.84 -15.78 1.80
N GLN A 185 -22.82 -16.60 1.54
CA GLN A 185 -22.16 -17.37 2.60
C GLN A 185 -21.03 -16.53 3.19
N ILE A 186 -20.80 -16.62 4.49
CA ILE A 186 -19.87 -15.74 5.18
C ILE A 186 -18.91 -16.58 6.01
N LEU A 187 -17.64 -16.54 5.61
CA LEU A 187 -16.54 -17.17 6.32
C LEU A 187 -15.94 -16.16 7.30
N SER A 188 -16.21 -16.35 8.59
CA SER A 188 -15.63 -15.55 9.68
C SER A 188 -14.40 -16.26 10.24
N HIS A 189 -13.32 -15.51 10.48
CA HIS A 189 -12.10 -16.02 11.13
C HIS A 189 -11.48 -14.97 12.06
N GLU A 190 -10.81 -15.43 13.12
CA GLU A 190 -9.90 -14.63 13.94
C GLU A 190 -8.51 -15.23 13.89
N ALA A 191 -7.49 -14.40 13.69
CA ALA A 191 -6.10 -14.80 13.72
C ALA A 191 -5.30 -13.89 14.67
N THR A 192 -4.30 -14.49 15.31
CA THR A 192 -3.29 -13.75 16.08
C THR A 192 -2.02 -13.57 15.25
N TYR A 193 -1.45 -12.36 15.26
CA TYR A 193 -0.16 -12.05 14.63
C TYR A 193 0.70 -11.18 15.53
N ASN A 194 2.01 -11.17 15.26
CA ASN A 194 2.95 -10.30 15.96
C ASN A 194 3.39 -9.19 15.00
N ASN A 195 3.17 -7.94 15.40
CA ASN A 195 3.49 -6.75 14.62
C ASN A 195 4.83 -6.09 15.03
N GLY A 196 5.65 -6.78 15.83
CA GLY A 196 6.89 -6.24 16.41
C GLY A 196 6.68 -5.49 17.73
N GLU A 197 5.48 -4.98 17.99
CA GLU A 197 5.10 -4.33 19.26
C GLU A 197 4.39 -5.28 20.23
N GLY A 198 4.00 -6.47 19.75
CA GLY A 198 3.37 -7.52 20.54
C GLY A 198 2.37 -8.35 19.74
N GLU A 199 1.73 -9.29 20.41
CA GLU A 199 0.63 -10.06 19.81
C GLU A 199 -0.63 -9.20 19.67
N LYS A 200 -1.22 -9.26 18.48
CA LYS A 200 -2.45 -8.59 18.09
C LYS A 200 -3.41 -9.63 17.51
N LYS A 201 -4.71 -9.45 17.76
CA LYS A 201 -5.79 -10.23 17.13
C LYS A 201 -6.41 -9.42 16.01
N VAL A 202 -6.71 -10.06 14.89
CA VAL A 202 -7.49 -9.50 13.79
C VAL A 202 -8.60 -10.47 13.43
N SER A 203 -9.79 -9.93 13.17
CA SER A 203 -10.94 -10.72 12.73
C SER A 203 -11.48 -10.17 11.43
N ALA A 204 -11.93 -11.07 10.55
CA ALA A 204 -12.54 -10.68 9.29
C ALA A 204 -13.73 -11.58 8.94
N ASP A 205 -14.71 -10.98 8.27
CA ASP A 205 -15.82 -11.67 7.64
C ASP A 205 -15.64 -11.60 6.11
N ILE A 206 -15.48 -12.75 5.48
CA ILE A 206 -15.29 -12.89 4.03
C ILE A 206 -16.62 -13.35 3.43
N TRP A 207 -17.24 -12.47 2.66
CA TRP A 207 -18.53 -12.70 2.02
C TRP A 207 -18.33 -13.36 0.66
N LEU A 208 -18.99 -14.49 0.47
CA LEU A 208 -18.92 -15.33 -0.70
C LEU A 208 -20.25 -15.31 -1.44
N ASP A 209 -20.21 -15.04 -2.75
CA ASP A 209 -21.39 -15.08 -3.61
C ASP A 209 -21.89 -16.53 -3.82
N GLY A 210 -23.00 -16.70 -4.55
CA GLY A 210 -23.57 -18.03 -4.83
C GLY A 210 -22.67 -18.98 -5.63
N ALA A 211 -21.54 -18.50 -6.17
CA ALA A 211 -20.51 -19.29 -6.83
C ALA A 211 -19.25 -19.47 -5.94
N GLY A 212 -19.26 -18.95 -4.71
CA GLY A 212 -18.16 -19.01 -3.76
C GLY A 212 -17.06 -17.97 -4.02
N HIS A 213 -17.30 -16.96 -4.86
CA HIS A 213 -16.33 -15.89 -5.09
C HIS A 213 -16.39 -14.84 -3.98
N ILE A 214 -15.23 -14.28 -3.63
CA ILE A 214 -15.15 -13.20 -2.65
C ILE A 214 -15.81 -11.96 -3.24
N SER A 215 -16.95 -11.55 -2.68
CA SER A 215 -17.66 -10.32 -3.06
C SER A 215 -17.30 -9.15 -2.16
N ARG A 216 -17.06 -9.43 -0.88
CA ARG A 216 -16.78 -8.42 0.14
C ARG A 216 -15.92 -8.98 1.26
N ILE A 217 -15.06 -8.14 1.81
CA ILE A 217 -14.26 -8.46 2.99
C ILE A 217 -14.50 -7.36 4.02
N ASP A 218 -14.94 -7.74 5.21
CA ASP A 218 -15.05 -6.82 6.35
C ASP A 218 -13.99 -7.16 7.38
N GLU A 219 -13.11 -6.21 7.72
CA GLU A 219 -12.36 -6.31 8.97
C GLU A 219 -13.30 -5.90 10.11
N VAL A 220 -13.44 -6.78 11.10
CA VAL A 220 -14.42 -6.62 12.18
C VAL A 220 -13.77 -6.78 13.55
N ARG A 221 -14.38 -6.16 14.56
CA ARG A 221 -14.21 -6.57 15.95
C ARG A 221 -15.38 -7.46 16.32
N ARG A 222 -15.05 -8.58 16.94
CA ARG A 222 -16.01 -9.61 17.32
C ARG A 222 -15.61 -10.26 18.63
N VAL A 223 -16.59 -10.84 19.32
CA VAL A 223 -16.37 -11.53 20.59
C VAL A 223 -16.33 -13.05 20.34
N TRP A 224 -15.12 -13.57 20.18
CA TRP A 224 -14.88 -15.01 19.92
C TRP A 224 -14.81 -15.85 21.19
N ASP A 225 -14.31 -15.25 22.27
CA ASP A 225 -13.96 -15.94 23.52
C ASP A 225 -15.16 -16.11 24.47
N LEU A 226 -16.35 -15.62 24.11
CA LEU A 226 -17.57 -15.73 24.93
C LEU A 226 -18.54 -16.77 24.35
N ASP A 227 -19.10 -17.58 25.25
CA ASP A 227 -20.19 -18.51 24.93
C ASP A 227 -21.52 -17.79 24.68
N GLU A 228 -22.45 -18.47 24.02
CA GLU A 228 -23.76 -17.90 23.66
C GLU A 228 -24.63 -17.54 24.87
N ALA A 229 -24.51 -18.27 25.99
CA ALA A 229 -25.28 -17.97 27.19
C ALA A 229 -24.80 -16.67 27.85
N THR A 230 -23.50 -16.39 27.79
CA THR A 230 -22.90 -15.14 28.26
C THR A 230 -23.26 -13.98 27.34
N ILE A 231 -23.19 -14.17 26.02
CA ILE A 231 -23.64 -13.16 25.04
C ILE A 231 -25.13 -12.83 25.23
N GLY A 232 -25.97 -13.86 25.41
CA GLY A 232 -27.42 -13.73 25.58
C GLY A 232 -27.85 -12.90 26.79
N LYS A 233 -26.97 -12.67 27.77
CA LYS A 233 -27.23 -11.75 28.91
C LYS A 233 -27.28 -10.28 28.47
N TYR A 234 -26.55 -9.92 27.42
CA TYR A 234 -26.33 -8.53 27.01
C TYR A 234 -26.80 -8.22 25.59
N TYR A 235 -27.02 -9.24 24.75
CA TYR A 235 -27.40 -9.09 23.36
C TYR A 235 -28.39 -10.19 22.94
N SER A 236 -29.52 -9.79 22.37
CA SER A 236 -30.62 -10.69 21.99
C SER A 236 -30.59 -11.12 20.52
N GLY A 237 -29.61 -10.65 19.73
CA GLY A 237 -29.47 -11.00 18.31
C GLY A 237 -28.57 -12.21 18.09
N THR A 238 -28.29 -12.51 16.81
CA THR A 238 -27.40 -13.61 16.43
C THR A 238 -25.93 -13.26 16.69
N TRP A 239 -25.10 -14.25 17.04
CA TRP A 239 -23.65 -14.04 17.20
C TRP A 239 -23.03 -13.35 15.97
N PHE A 240 -23.48 -13.72 14.76
CA PHE A 240 -23.00 -13.11 13.52
C PHE A 240 -23.28 -11.59 13.47
N GLY A 241 -24.46 -11.16 13.90
CA GLY A 241 -24.82 -9.74 13.99
C GLY A 241 -24.08 -8.97 15.08
N LEU A 242 -23.48 -9.65 16.06
CA LEU A 242 -22.67 -9.02 17.11
C LEU A 242 -21.24 -8.74 16.61
N ARG A 243 -21.08 -7.63 15.87
CA ARG A 243 -19.79 -7.19 15.35
C ARG A 243 -19.74 -5.67 15.19
N MET A 244 -18.55 -5.11 15.33
CA MET A 244 -18.25 -3.75 14.87
C MET A 244 -17.39 -3.83 13.61
N VAL A 245 -17.87 -3.30 12.49
CA VAL A 245 -17.09 -3.21 11.26
C VAL A 245 -16.07 -2.08 11.40
N VAL A 246 -14.81 -2.36 11.11
CA VAL A 246 -13.70 -1.39 11.15
C VAL A 246 -13.39 -0.90 9.75
N GLU A 247 -13.38 -1.82 8.80
CA GLU A 247 -13.15 -1.55 7.38
C GLU A 247 -13.97 -2.53 6.54
N SER A 248 -14.45 -2.05 5.41
CA SER A 248 -15.17 -2.86 4.43
C SER A 248 -14.59 -2.64 3.05
N VAL A 249 -14.29 -3.72 2.34
CA VAL A 249 -13.85 -3.74 0.95
C VAL A 249 -14.90 -4.50 0.15
N GLU A 250 -15.62 -3.80 -0.71
CA GLU A 250 -16.60 -4.39 -1.62
C GLU A 250 -16.06 -4.36 -3.04
N GLY A 251 -15.92 -5.53 -3.67
CA GLY A 251 -15.39 -5.68 -5.01
C GLY A 251 -16.48 -5.85 -6.07
N TYR A 252 -16.24 -5.30 -7.24
CA TYR A 252 -17.12 -5.35 -8.41
C TYR A 252 -16.29 -5.55 -9.68
N ASP A 253 -16.97 -6.01 -10.74
CA ASP A 253 -16.42 -6.16 -12.09
C ASP A 253 -15.04 -6.85 -12.09
N TYR A 254 -15.01 -8.15 -11.87
CA TYR A 254 -13.74 -8.84 -11.64
C TYR A 254 -12.93 -9.08 -12.93
N PHE A 255 -11.62 -9.14 -12.75
CA PHE A 255 -10.68 -9.77 -13.66
C PHE A 255 -10.48 -11.21 -13.21
N ASP A 256 -10.79 -12.15 -14.10
CA ASP A 256 -10.59 -13.59 -13.87
C ASP A 256 -9.39 -14.07 -14.70
N ASP A 257 -8.38 -14.61 -14.02
CA ASP A 257 -7.22 -15.23 -14.64
C ASP A 257 -7.45 -16.76 -14.84
N PRO A 258 -6.95 -17.38 -15.92
CA PRO A 258 -7.07 -18.83 -16.12
C PRO A 258 -6.48 -19.69 -15.00
N SER A 259 -5.59 -19.14 -14.15
CA SER A 259 -5.07 -19.82 -12.97
C SER A 259 -6.03 -19.84 -11.76
N GLY A 260 -7.19 -19.18 -11.86
CA GLY A 260 -8.17 -19.06 -10.79
C GLY A 260 -7.98 -17.82 -9.89
N PHE A 261 -6.95 -17.01 -10.14
CA PHE A 261 -6.78 -15.71 -9.49
C PHE A 261 -7.88 -14.74 -9.93
N ARG A 262 -8.40 -13.96 -8.98
CA ARG A 262 -9.51 -13.03 -9.21
C ARG A 262 -9.25 -11.70 -8.51
N TYR A 263 -9.22 -10.61 -9.28
CA TYR A 263 -8.98 -9.26 -8.78
C TYR A 263 -10.15 -8.32 -9.14
N PRO A 264 -10.68 -7.51 -8.20
CA PRO A 264 -11.76 -6.58 -8.52
C PRO A 264 -11.26 -5.44 -9.42
N LYS A 265 -11.88 -5.20 -10.59
CA LYS A 265 -11.52 -4.02 -11.40
C LYS A 265 -12.09 -2.75 -10.78
N SER A 266 -13.18 -2.86 -10.06
CA SER A 266 -13.76 -1.75 -9.32
C SER A 266 -13.98 -2.16 -7.87
N ALA A 267 -13.73 -1.26 -6.93
CA ALA A 267 -13.98 -1.55 -5.52
C ALA A 267 -14.41 -0.29 -4.76
N VAL A 268 -15.20 -0.50 -3.72
CA VAL A 268 -15.52 0.53 -2.72
C VAL A 268 -14.89 0.10 -1.40
N VAL A 269 -14.04 0.97 -0.86
CA VAL A 269 -13.42 0.78 0.45
C VAL A 269 -13.99 1.80 1.42
N ILE A 270 -14.50 1.33 2.55
CA ILE A 270 -15.12 2.16 3.59
C ILE A 270 -14.37 1.92 4.89
N CYS A 271 -13.83 2.98 5.48
CA CYS A 271 -13.30 2.94 6.84
C CYS A 271 -14.29 3.56 7.80
N PHE A 272 -14.45 2.94 8.95
CA PHE A 272 -15.40 3.38 9.97
C PHE A 272 -14.69 4.11 11.10
N ALA A 273 -15.29 5.19 11.59
CA ALA A 273 -14.78 6.00 12.68
C ALA A 273 -15.23 5.46 14.04
N ILE A 274 -14.34 5.62 15.03
CA ILE A 274 -14.73 5.61 16.44
C ILE A 274 -15.51 6.90 16.70
N THR A 275 -16.82 6.78 16.86
CA THR A 275 -17.70 7.92 17.14
C THR A 275 -17.45 8.50 18.55
N PRO A 276 -17.89 9.73 18.84
CA PRO A 276 -17.82 10.29 20.19
C PRO A 276 -18.47 9.39 21.26
N GLU A 277 -19.58 8.74 20.93
CA GLU A 277 -20.29 7.81 21.82
C GLU A 277 -19.44 6.58 22.12
N ILE A 278 -18.79 5.99 21.11
CA ILE A 278 -17.85 4.88 21.31
C ILE A 278 -16.67 5.37 22.16
N ARG A 279 -16.15 6.56 21.91
CA ARG A 279 -15.03 7.12 22.68
C ARG A 279 -15.39 7.30 24.16
N GLU A 280 -16.56 7.84 24.46
CA GLU A 280 -17.06 7.97 25.84
C GLU A 280 -17.24 6.59 26.48
N PHE A 281 -17.75 5.61 25.74
CA PHE A 281 -17.90 4.24 26.23
C PHE A 281 -16.54 3.58 26.53
N LEU A 282 -15.54 3.77 25.66
CA LEU A 282 -14.18 3.26 25.87
C LEU A 282 -13.54 3.81 27.16
N GLN A 283 -13.85 5.06 27.55
CA GLN A 283 -13.38 5.65 28.81
C GLN A 283 -13.98 4.98 30.05
N LYS A 284 -15.18 4.38 29.92
CA LYS A 284 -15.87 3.66 31.00
C LYS A 284 -15.45 2.19 31.12
N ARG A 285 -14.45 1.72 30.34
CA ARG A 285 -13.99 0.32 30.31
C ARG A 285 -13.73 -0.29 31.69
N ALA A 286 -13.11 0.47 32.60
CA ALA A 286 -12.77 -0.02 33.94
C ALA A 286 -13.97 -0.16 34.89
N GLN A 287 -15.14 0.36 34.50
CA GLN A 287 -16.36 0.39 35.33
C GLN A 287 -17.34 -0.74 34.99
N LEU A 288 -17.12 -1.46 33.89
CA LEU A 288 -17.99 -2.54 33.42
C LEU A 288 -17.30 -3.90 33.58
N PRO A 289 -18.07 -4.98 33.81
CA PRO A 289 -17.56 -6.34 33.67
C PRO A 289 -16.92 -6.53 32.28
N PRO A 290 -15.78 -7.24 32.17
CA PRO A 290 -15.09 -7.44 30.89
C PRO A 290 -15.99 -7.97 29.78
N ASP A 291 -16.85 -8.94 30.10
CA ASP A 291 -17.77 -9.57 29.15
C ASP A 291 -18.84 -8.59 28.66
N GLU A 292 -19.42 -7.80 29.57
CA GLU A 292 -20.39 -6.76 29.21
C GLU A 292 -19.74 -5.72 28.29
N PHE A 293 -18.53 -5.27 28.63
CA PHE A 293 -17.81 -4.30 27.82
C PHE A 293 -17.54 -4.82 26.40
N ALA A 294 -17.07 -6.07 26.27
CA ALA A 294 -16.77 -6.68 24.98
C ALA A 294 -18.02 -6.80 24.09
N VAL A 295 -19.14 -7.29 24.65
CA VAL A 295 -20.39 -7.43 23.92
C VAL A 295 -20.94 -6.06 23.52
N ARG A 296 -21.04 -5.12 24.47
CA ARG A 296 -21.61 -3.79 24.20
C ARG A 296 -20.76 -2.98 23.23
N LEU A 297 -19.43 -3.13 23.25
CA LEU A 297 -18.58 -2.48 22.26
C LEU A 297 -19.02 -2.86 20.84
N CYS A 298 -19.29 -4.13 20.60
CA CYS A 298 -19.71 -4.64 19.28
C CYS A 298 -21.14 -4.26 18.87
N THR A 299 -21.91 -3.58 19.72
CA THR A 299 -23.28 -3.13 19.38
C THR A 299 -23.38 -1.63 19.10
N PHE A 300 -22.30 -0.86 19.27
CA PHE A 300 -22.33 0.56 18.97
C PHE A 300 -22.45 0.81 17.46
N PRO A 301 -23.26 1.80 17.04
CA PRO A 301 -23.29 2.23 15.66
C PRO A 301 -21.94 2.85 15.30
N VAL A 302 -21.41 2.45 14.15
CA VAL A 302 -20.22 3.06 13.56
C VAL A 302 -20.62 4.10 12.52
N ALA A 303 -19.83 5.16 12.39
CA ALA A 303 -20.00 6.17 11.34
C ALA A 303 -18.98 5.96 10.24
N VAL A 304 -19.33 6.28 8.99
CA VAL A 304 -18.37 6.31 7.89
C VAL A 304 -17.37 7.43 8.15
N ASN A 305 -16.08 7.08 8.23
CA ASN A 305 -14.98 8.03 8.33
C ASN A 305 -14.51 8.49 6.94
N SER A 306 -14.30 7.52 6.08
CA SER A 306 -13.80 7.74 4.73
C SER A 306 -14.34 6.68 3.78
N ARG A 307 -14.44 7.08 2.52
CA ARG A 307 -14.85 6.22 1.42
C ARG A 307 -13.89 6.42 0.25
N ALA A 308 -13.35 5.34 -0.27
CA ALA A 308 -12.56 5.33 -1.49
C ALA A 308 -13.28 4.51 -2.56
N VAL A 309 -13.32 5.04 -3.78
CA VAL A 309 -13.70 4.29 -4.98
C VAL A 309 -12.42 4.04 -5.76
N VAL A 310 -12.17 2.77 -6.06
CA VAL A 310 -10.98 2.31 -6.77
C VAL A 310 -11.38 1.75 -8.11
N GLU A 311 -10.69 2.15 -9.17
CA GLU A 311 -10.90 1.65 -10.54
C GLU A 311 -9.57 1.27 -11.17
N ALA A 312 -9.37 -0.02 -11.43
CA ALA A 312 -8.19 -0.55 -12.08
C ALA A 312 -8.26 -0.35 -13.60
N THR A 313 -7.23 0.28 -14.15
CA THR A 313 -7.08 0.52 -15.59
C THR A 313 -6.21 -0.53 -16.26
N LYS A 314 -5.31 -1.17 -15.51
CA LYS A 314 -4.44 -2.23 -15.99
C LYS A 314 -4.18 -3.25 -14.89
N ILE A 315 -4.28 -4.54 -15.23
CA ILE A 315 -4.00 -5.66 -14.33
C ILE A 315 -3.15 -6.68 -15.10
N GLU A 316 -2.02 -7.07 -14.54
CA GLU A 316 -1.15 -8.13 -15.07
C GLU A 316 -0.78 -9.10 -13.94
N VAL A 317 -1.08 -10.38 -14.14
CA VAL A 317 -0.90 -11.45 -13.14
C VAL A 317 0.10 -12.45 -13.68
N ASN A 318 1.04 -12.88 -12.84
CA ASN A 318 2.08 -13.87 -13.18
C ASN A 318 2.87 -13.53 -14.46
N ARG A 319 2.99 -12.24 -14.77
CA ARG A 319 3.82 -11.70 -15.85
C ARG A 319 5.12 -11.15 -15.30
N ALA A 320 6.12 -11.05 -16.17
CA ALA A 320 7.35 -10.35 -15.84
C ALA A 320 7.01 -8.91 -15.42
N LEU A 321 7.43 -8.52 -14.22
CA LEU A 321 7.31 -7.14 -13.78
C LEU A 321 8.19 -6.25 -14.66
N PRO A 322 7.81 -4.98 -14.89
CA PRO A 322 8.65 -4.04 -15.63
C PRO A 322 10.09 -4.02 -15.11
N GLU A 323 11.06 -4.04 -16.02
CA GLU A 323 12.48 -4.04 -15.65
C GLU A 323 12.83 -2.84 -14.76
N GLY A 324 13.59 -3.09 -13.69
CA GLY A 324 14.03 -2.04 -12.77
C GLY A 324 12.94 -1.53 -11.81
N LEU A 325 11.72 -2.07 -11.83
CA LEU A 325 10.63 -1.60 -10.97
C LEU A 325 10.86 -1.94 -9.48
N LEU A 326 11.41 -3.13 -9.20
CA LEU A 326 11.87 -3.50 -7.85
C LEU A 326 13.33 -3.13 -7.60
N ASP A 327 14.05 -2.68 -8.64
CA ASP A 327 15.42 -2.16 -8.51
C ASP A 327 15.36 -0.64 -8.42
N MET A 328 14.99 -0.08 -7.26
CA MET A 328 15.03 1.37 -7.06
C MET A 328 16.46 1.90 -7.27
N LYS A 329 16.75 2.35 -8.49
CA LYS A 329 17.93 3.13 -8.83
C LYS A 329 17.66 4.56 -8.39
N PHE A 330 18.34 4.96 -7.33
CA PHE A 330 18.34 6.34 -6.87
C PHE A 330 19.29 7.16 -7.74
N SER A 331 18.85 8.35 -8.13
CA SER A 331 19.71 9.32 -8.79
C SER A 331 20.84 9.76 -7.85
N ALA A 332 21.99 10.07 -8.43
CA ALA A 332 23.06 10.78 -7.76
C ALA A 332 22.52 12.04 -7.05
N GLY A 333 22.83 12.22 -5.77
CA GLY A 333 22.31 13.30 -4.93
C GLY A 333 21.01 13.01 -4.19
N SER A 334 20.40 11.82 -4.39
CA SER A 334 19.21 11.44 -3.61
C SER A 334 19.59 11.03 -2.19
N VAL A 335 18.74 11.35 -1.21
CA VAL A 335 18.81 10.81 0.15
C VAL A 335 18.03 9.50 0.21
N VAL A 336 18.64 8.44 0.74
CA VAL A 336 18.01 7.13 0.90
C VAL A 336 17.96 6.79 2.37
N TYR A 337 16.76 6.73 2.91
CA TYR A 337 16.51 6.25 4.26
C TYR A 337 16.49 4.72 4.25
N SER A 338 17.27 4.09 5.13
CA SER A 338 17.30 2.63 5.29
C SER A 338 16.25 2.11 6.25
N ASP A 339 15.70 3.00 7.08
CA ASP A 339 14.66 2.70 8.05
C ASP A 339 13.68 3.88 8.19
N MET A 340 12.51 3.62 8.75
CA MET A 340 11.41 4.57 8.95
C MET A 340 11.68 5.58 10.08
N ASP A 341 12.70 5.36 10.90
CA ASP A 341 13.04 6.24 12.01
C ASP A 341 13.72 7.56 11.53
N LEU A 342 13.89 7.77 10.21
CA LEU A 342 14.52 8.94 9.55
C LEU A 342 15.96 9.29 10.00
N LYS A 343 16.47 8.61 11.04
CA LYS A 343 17.78 8.84 11.66
C LYS A 343 18.91 8.32 10.80
N GLU A 344 18.70 7.20 10.13
CA GLU A 344 19.69 6.57 9.27
C GLU A 344 19.36 6.82 7.80
N HIS A 345 20.21 7.63 7.17
CA HIS A 345 20.17 7.90 5.75
C HIS A 345 21.54 7.73 5.13
N ARG A 346 21.56 7.31 3.87
CA ARG A 346 22.73 7.37 3.00
C ARG A 346 22.47 8.34 1.86
N PHE A 347 23.45 9.16 1.55
CA PHE A 347 23.45 9.93 0.31
C PHE A 347 23.90 9.02 -0.82
N VAL A 348 23.18 9.04 -1.94
CA VAL A 348 23.63 8.37 -3.15
C VAL A 348 24.72 9.24 -3.75
N ASP A 349 25.96 8.81 -3.57
CA ASP A 349 27.14 9.51 -4.05
C ASP A 349 26.94 9.94 -5.51
N LYS A 350 27.17 11.23 -5.79
CA LYS A 350 27.39 11.65 -7.18
C LYS A 350 28.56 10.81 -7.70
N PRO A 351 28.44 10.14 -8.87
CA PRO A 351 29.58 9.46 -9.45
C PRO A 351 30.70 10.49 -9.47
N SER A 352 31.76 10.21 -8.70
CA SER A 352 32.78 11.21 -8.41
C SER A 352 33.19 11.82 -9.74
N GLU A 353 32.95 13.13 -9.91
CA GLU A 353 33.36 13.80 -11.13
C GLU A 353 34.80 13.38 -11.40
N PRO A 354 35.12 12.92 -12.62
CA PRO A 354 36.41 12.30 -12.85
C PRO A 354 37.54 13.31 -12.54
N ARG A 355 38.11 13.25 -11.33
CA ARG A 355 39.13 14.18 -10.82
C ARG A 355 40.40 14.18 -11.66
N TRP A 356 40.52 13.25 -12.60
CA TRP A 356 41.58 13.23 -13.61
C TRP A 356 41.57 14.49 -14.47
N TYR A 357 40.40 15.09 -14.76
CA TYR A 357 40.33 16.32 -15.56
C TYR A 357 40.88 17.52 -14.79
N VAL A 358 40.46 17.72 -13.54
CA VAL A 358 40.97 18.80 -12.67
C VAL A 358 42.49 18.68 -12.46
N ARG A 359 43.01 17.45 -12.26
CA ARG A 359 44.45 17.21 -12.21
C ARG A 359 45.14 17.58 -13.52
N ARG A 360 44.63 17.15 -14.68
CA ARG A 360 45.24 17.47 -15.99
C ARG A 360 45.24 18.96 -16.31
N VAL A 361 44.14 19.66 -16.03
CA VAL A 361 44.05 21.12 -16.25
C VAL A 361 45.00 21.85 -15.30
N GLY A 362 45.09 21.43 -14.04
CA GLY A 362 46.07 21.97 -13.09
C GLY A 362 47.53 21.80 -13.56
N TRP A 363 47.88 20.62 -14.08
CA TRP A 363 49.21 20.36 -14.67
C TRP A 363 49.49 21.22 -15.91
N LEU A 364 48.50 21.39 -16.80
CA LEU A 364 48.63 22.25 -17.98
C LEU A 364 48.84 23.71 -17.60
N MET A 365 48.08 24.23 -16.63
CA MET A 365 48.21 25.60 -16.13
C MET A 365 49.55 25.82 -15.43
N ALA A 366 50.00 24.87 -14.59
CA ALA A 366 51.32 24.93 -13.97
C ALA A 366 52.45 24.93 -15.02
N GLY A 367 52.35 24.08 -16.04
CA GLY A 367 53.29 24.06 -17.17
C GLY A 367 53.31 25.37 -17.96
N ALA A 368 52.14 25.96 -18.22
CA ALA A 368 52.03 27.26 -18.88
C ALA A 368 52.65 28.39 -18.05
N CYS A 369 52.41 28.42 -16.73
CA CYS A 369 53.02 29.41 -15.84
C CYS A 369 54.54 29.29 -15.80
N VAL A 370 55.09 28.07 -15.71
CA VAL A 370 56.55 27.84 -15.75
C VAL A 370 57.12 28.30 -17.08
N PHE A 371 56.47 27.96 -18.20
CA PHE A 371 56.90 28.40 -19.52
C PHE A 371 56.91 29.92 -19.65
N ILE A 372 55.85 30.61 -19.19
CA ILE A 372 55.78 32.07 -19.18
C ILE A 372 56.90 32.67 -18.34
N VAL A 373 57.17 32.14 -17.15
CA VAL A 373 58.25 32.64 -16.27
C VAL A 373 59.63 32.43 -16.91
N VAL A 374 59.86 31.27 -17.53
CA VAL A 374 61.13 30.99 -18.23
C VAL A 374 61.31 31.91 -19.43
N VAL A 375 60.26 32.08 -20.26
CA VAL A 375 60.30 32.99 -21.42
C VAL A 375 60.48 34.44 -20.96
N ALA A 376 59.74 34.87 -19.94
CA ALA A 376 59.89 36.20 -19.36
C ALA A 376 61.32 36.41 -18.85
N GLY A 377 61.87 35.45 -18.08
CA GLY A 377 63.26 35.48 -17.62
C GLY A 377 64.27 35.59 -18.76
N PHE A 378 64.09 34.82 -19.83
CA PHE A 378 64.95 34.83 -21.02
C PHE A 378 64.86 36.15 -21.79
N VAL A 379 63.65 36.69 -21.97
CA VAL A 379 63.41 37.99 -22.60
C VAL A 379 64.02 39.12 -21.76
N THR A 380 63.87 39.04 -20.44
CA THR A 380 64.40 40.03 -19.49
C THR A 380 65.93 40.01 -19.50
N GLN A 381 66.57 38.84 -19.49
CA GLN A 381 68.03 38.73 -19.64
C GLN A 381 68.52 39.27 -20.99
N ARG A 382 67.81 38.96 -22.08
CA ARG A 382 68.25 39.30 -23.45
C ARG A 382 68.04 40.78 -23.80
N TRP A 383 67.00 41.41 -23.28
CA TRP A 383 66.62 42.78 -23.67
C TRP A 383 66.82 43.84 -22.58
N LEU A 384 66.76 43.47 -21.30
CA LEU A 384 66.92 44.40 -20.18
C LEU A 384 68.31 44.31 -19.52
N GLY A 385 69.18 43.41 -20.00
CA GLY A 385 70.60 43.37 -19.63
C GLY A 385 70.87 43.01 -18.17
N TRP A 386 69.89 42.46 -17.45
CA TRP A 386 70.08 41.96 -16.09
C TRP A 386 71.00 40.74 -16.12
N ARG A 387 72.28 40.95 -15.83
CA ARG A 387 73.21 39.89 -15.45
C ARG A 387 72.85 39.47 -14.03
N GLY A 388 72.46 38.21 -13.87
CA GLY A 388 72.39 37.56 -12.56
C GLY A 388 73.78 37.42 -11.96
#